data_AF-A0A1B6ZCK2-F1
#
_entry.id   AF-A0A1B6ZCK2-F1
#
_cell.length_a   1.000
_cell.length_b   1.000
_cell.length_c   1.000
_cell.angle_alpha   90.00
_cell.angle_beta   90.00
_cell.angle_gamma   90.00
#
_symmetry.space_group_name_H-M   'P 1'
#
loop_
_entity.id
_entity.type
_entity.pdbx_description
1 polymer ?
#
loop_
_entity_poly.entity_id
_entity_poly.type
_entity_poly.pdbx_seq_one_letter_code
_entity_poly.pdbx_strand_id
1 'polypeptide(L)'
;MPRHVKYSLLLLLLVLLTIPSKLLYPPTPANPDDQRLAGEIAAMLESKGFTVRFGEMVHVPIIVANKSGCNLLATHVGGGGYANSRFNLEAEDIGATEYYYDGQLNQHFPRFWPVIEERLNRWLRPLGLSSQIHPVLAIAGQAKCSGEALDWSAFRLHEKS
;
A
#
# COMPACT_ATOMS: atom_id res chain seq x y z
N MET A 1 49.77 3.45 -5.38
CA MET A 1 48.48 3.18 -4.70
C MET A 1 48.74 2.48 -3.36
N PRO A 2 48.32 3.08 -2.24
CA PRO A 2 48.59 2.54 -0.91
C PRO A 2 47.89 1.19 -0.71
N ARG A 3 48.59 0.20 -0.14
CA ARG A 3 48.09 -1.17 0.09
C ARG A 3 46.75 -1.18 0.85
N HIS A 4 46.53 -0.25 1.78
CA HIS A 4 45.30 -0.13 2.55
C HIS A 4 44.04 0.15 1.70
N VAL A 5 44.17 0.87 0.58
CA VAL A 5 43.06 1.16 -0.33
C VAL A 5 42.61 -0.12 -1.05
N LYS A 6 43.56 -0.99 -1.40
CA LYS A 6 43.26 -2.27 -2.07
C LYS A 6 42.50 -3.22 -1.15
N TYR A 7 42.89 -3.31 0.12
CA TYR A 7 42.20 -4.16 1.09
C TYR A 7 40.80 -3.64 1.43
N SER A 8 40.62 -2.32 1.56
CA SER A 8 39.31 -1.72 1.78
C SER A 8 38.34 -1.99 0.62
N LEU A 9 38.82 -1.91 -0.62
CA LEU A 9 38.01 -2.17 -1.81
C LEU A 9 37.61 -3.65 -1.91
N LEU A 10 38.54 -4.55 -1.58
CA LEU A 10 38.31 -5.99 -1.58
C LEU A 10 37.31 -6.42 -0.49
N LEU A 11 37.38 -5.78 0.68
CA LEU A 11 36.46 -6.02 1.80
C LEU A 11 35.05 -5.51 1.46
N LEU A 12 34.94 -4.36 0.81
CA LEU A 12 33.66 -3.81 0.35
C LEU A 12 33.01 -4.70 -0.72
N LEU A 13 33.82 -5.28 -1.62
CA LEU A 13 33.38 -6.21 -2.66
C LEU A 13 32.93 -7.55 -2.06
N LEU A 14 33.64 -8.06 -1.04
CA LEU A 14 33.25 -9.26 -0.29
C LEU A 14 31.95 -9.05 0.49
N VAL A 15 31.77 -7.90 1.14
CA VAL A 15 30.52 -7.55 1.82
C VAL A 15 29.38 -7.53 0.80
N LEU A 16 29.52 -6.83 -0.33
CA LEU A 16 28.53 -6.80 -1.42
C LEU A 16 28.18 -8.19 -1.95
N LEU A 17 29.14 -9.11 -2.03
CA LEU A 17 28.93 -10.50 -2.45
C LEU A 17 28.19 -11.37 -1.43
N THR A 18 28.21 -11.02 -0.13
CA THR A 18 27.48 -11.78 0.91
C THR A 18 26.02 -11.35 1.08
N ILE A 19 25.68 -10.10 0.76
CA ILE A 19 24.29 -9.58 0.82
C ILE A 19 23.29 -10.37 -0.06
N PRO A 20 23.59 -10.81 -1.30
CA PRO A 20 22.63 -11.54 -2.15
C PRO A 20 22.16 -12.87 -1.57
N SER A 21 22.97 -13.54 -0.74
CA SER A 21 22.56 -14.81 -0.12
C SER A 21 21.41 -14.65 0.90
N LYS A 22 21.37 -13.51 1.61
CA LYS A 22 20.24 -13.14 2.50
C LYS A 22 19.04 -12.56 1.73
N LEU A 23 19.23 -12.11 0.49
CA LEU A 23 18.14 -11.69 -0.40
C LEU A 23 17.35 -12.88 -0.97
N LEU A 24 17.94 -14.08 -1.03
CA LEU A 24 17.31 -15.27 -1.59
C LEU A 24 16.36 -16.00 -0.63
N TYR A 25 16.49 -15.76 0.69
CA TYR A 25 15.58 -16.29 1.71
C TYR A 25 14.79 -15.16 2.36
N PRO A 26 13.73 -14.66 1.70
CA PRO A 26 12.85 -13.71 2.34
C PRO A 26 12.19 -14.39 3.56
N PRO A 27 12.24 -13.78 4.75
CA PRO A 27 11.38 -14.21 5.84
C PRO A 27 9.93 -14.14 5.38
N THR A 28 9.12 -15.11 5.82
CA THR A 28 7.70 -15.21 5.51
C THR A 28 7.04 -13.84 5.67
N PRO A 29 6.31 -13.34 4.66
CA PRO A 29 5.67 -12.03 4.75
C PRO A 29 4.77 -12.03 5.97
N ALA A 30 4.97 -11.07 6.88
CA ALA A 30 3.86 -10.64 7.70
C ALA A 30 2.90 -10.00 6.70
N ASN A 31 1.74 -10.62 6.49
CA ASN A 31 0.73 -9.97 5.66
C ASN A 31 0.39 -8.63 6.34
N PRO A 32 0.35 -7.53 5.58
CA PRO A 32 -0.16 -6.26 6.11
C PRO A 32 -1.52 -6.50 6.77
N ASP A 33 -1.80 -5.79 7.87
CA ASP A 33 -3.10 -5.87 8.53
C ASP A 33 -4.14 -5.07 7.74
N ASP A 34 -4.51 -5.60 6.56
CA ASP A 34 -5.47 -4.99 5.66
C ASP A 34 -6.85 -4.87 6.31
N GLN A 35 -7.19 -5.75 7.27
CA GLN A 35 -8.43 -5.67 8.03
C GLN A 35 -8.44 -4.45 8.96
N ARG A 36 -7.34 -4.21 9.67
CA ARG A 36 -7.20 -3.01 10.49
C ARG A 36 -7.26 -1.74 9.64
N LEU A 37 -6.52 -1.69 8.54
CA LEU A 37 -6.55 -0.54 7.62
C LEU A 37 -7.97 -0.30 7.09
N ALA A 38 -8.68 -1.36 6.69
CA ALA A 38 -10.06 -1.24 6.24
C ALA A 38 -11.00 -0.71 7.34
N GLY A 39 -10.79 -1.12 8.59
CA GLY A 39 -11.51 -0.59 9.75
C GLY A 39 -11.25 0.90 9.98
N GLU A 40 -10.01 1.36 9.84
CA GLU A 40 -9.63 2.77 9.97
C GLU A 40 -10.27 3.62 8.85
N ILE A 41 -10.26 3.13 7.61
CA ILE A 41 -10.92 3.78 6.46
C ILE A 41 -12.43 3.85 6.70
N ALA A 42 -13.05 2.74 7.15
CA ALA A 42 -14.47 2.70 7.46
C ALA A 42 -14.85 3.73 8.54
N ALA A 43 -14.10 3.78 9.65
CA ALA A 43 -14.35 4.72 10.73
C ALA A 43 -14.25 6.19 10.28
N MET A 44 -13.26 6.50 9.43
CA MET A 44 -13.16 7.83 8.82
C MET A 44 -14.41 8.15 7.99
N LEU A 45 -14.83 7.25 7.10
CA LEU A 45 -16.00 7.45 6.24
C LEU A 45 -17.30 7.60 7.07
N GLU A 46 -17.48 6.77 8.10
CA GLU A 46 -18.60 6.87 9.03
C GLU A 46 -18.61 8.23 9.76
N SER A 47 -17.45 8.72 10.21
CA SER A 47 -17.33 10.05 10.84
C SER A 47 -17.75 11.20 9.91
N LYS A 48 -17.69 10.98 8.59
CA LYS A 48 -18.14 11.93 7.55
C LYS A 48 -19.59 11.69 7.12
N GLY A 49 -20.31 10.78 7.79
CA GLY A 49 -21.72 10.50 7.57
C GLY A 49 -22.00 9.55 6.41
N PHE A 50 -21.02 8.74 5.99
CA PHE A 50 -21.27 7.63 5.08
C PHE A 50 -21.83 6.43 5.85
N THR A 51 -22.74 5.70 5.23
CA THR A 51 -23.09 4.33 5.63
C THR A 51 -22.07 3.40 4.99
N VAL A 52 -21.31 2.67 5.81
CA VAL A 52 -20.23 1.80 5.36
C VAL A 52 -20.64 0.33 5.44
N ARG A 53 -20.20 -0.46 4.46
CA ARG A 53 -20.30 -1.92 4.45
C ARG A 53 -18.96 -2.51 4.05
N PHE A 54 -18.57 -3.57 4.73
CA PHE A 54 -17.41 -4.38 4.32
C PHE A 54 -17.85 -5.39 3.27
N GLY A 55 -17.08 -5.48 2.19
CA GLY A 55 -17.08 -6.57 1.24
C GLY A 55 -15.72 -7.25 1.21
N GLU A 56 -15.58 -8.25 0.35
CA GLU A 56 -14.32 -8.94 0.12
C GLU A 56 -14.05 -9.05 -1.38
N MET A 57 -12.83 -8.72 -1.78
CA MET A 57 -12.33 -8.86 -3.14
C MET A 57 -11.04 -9.69 -3.10
N VAL A 58 -11.11 -10.96 -3.47
CA VAL A 58 -9.96 -11.89 -3.53
C VAL A 58 -9.10 -11.84 -2.25
N HIS A 59 -9.72 -12.08 -1.10
CA HIS A 59 -9.05 -12.05 0.21
C HIS A 59 -8.52 -10.68 0.67
N VAL A 60 -8.86 -9.61 -0.06
CA VAL A 60 -8.60 -8.23 0.34
C VAL A 60 -9.93 -7.57 0.76
N PRO A 61 -9.99 -6.93 1.93
CA PRO A 61 -11.20 -6.23 2.35
C PRO A 61 -11.46 -5.04 1.42
N ILE A 62 -12.70 -4.90 0.95
CA ILE A 62 -13.17 -3.74 0.21
C ILE A 62 -14.20 -2.98 1.04
N ILE A 63 -14.07 -1.66 1.06
CA ILE A 63 -14.99 -0.76 1.74
C ILE A 63 -15.98 -0.23 0.71
N VAL A 64 -17.26 -0.45 0.94
CA VAL A 64 -18.36 0.13 0.17
C VAL A 64 -19.03 1.18 1.03
N ALA A 65 -19.05 2.43 0.59
CA ALA A 65 -19.61 3.55 1.34
C ALA A 65 -20.68 4.27 0.52
N ASN A 66 -21.81 4.59 1.15
CA ASN A 66 -22.89 5.36 0.55
C ASN A 66 -23.25 6.58 1.38
N LYS A 67 -23.47 7.73 0.72
CA LYS A 67 -24.03 8.93 1.35
C LYS A 67 -24.92 9.67 0.38
N SER A 68 -26.23 9.76 0.66
CA SER A 68 -27.17 10.59 -0.11
C SER A 68 -27.12 10.35 -1.64
N GLY A 69 -26.97 9.10 -2.07
CA GLY A 69 -26.86 8.73 -3.48
C GLY A 69 -25.47 8.88 -4.10
N CYS A 70 -24.44 9.18 -3.30
CA CYS A 70 -23.04 9.04 -3.66
C CYS A 70 -22.54 7.65 -3.21
N ASN A 71 -22.08 6.84 -4.15
CA ASN A 71 -21.42 5.56 -3.91
C ASN A 71 -19.90 5.69 -4.03
N LEU A 72 -19.19 5.11 -3.08
CA LEU A 72 -17.73 5.07 -3.01
C LEU A 72 -17.25 3.65 -2.72
N LEU A 73 -16.21 3.21 -3.41
CA LEU A 73 -15.44 2.02 -3.13
C LEU A 73 -14.02 2.44 -2.73
N ALA A 74 -13.47 1.78 -1.71
CA ALA A 74 -12.07 1.95 -1.35
C ALA A 74 -11.47 0.59 -0.97
N THR A 75 -10.21 0.34 -1.33
CA THR A 75 -9.45 -0.82 -0.86
C THR A 75 -7.96 -0.53 -0.89
N HIS A 76 -7.18 -1.37 -0.21
CA HIS A 76 -5.73 -1.39 -0.33
C HIS A 76 -5.33 -2.33 -1.48
N VAL A 77 -4.62 -1.85 -2.50
CA VAL A 77 -4.29 -2.63 -3.70
C VAL A 77 -2.87 -3.20 -3.74
N GLY A 78 -2.03 -2.88 -2.75
CA GLY A 78 -0.63 -3.32 -2.66
C GLY A 78 0.23 -2.97 -3.89
N GLY A 79 1.54 -3.25 -3.85
CA GLY A 79 2.44 -2.97 -4.97
C GLY A 79 2.32 -3.93 -6.17
N GLY A 80 1.68 -5.10 -5.99
CA GLY A 80 1.71 -6.21 -6.95
C GLY A 80 0.77 -6.10 -8.16
N GLY A 81 -0.11 -5.09 -8.22
CA GLY A 81 -0.98 -4.79 -9.37
C GLY A 81 -2.15 -5.77 -9.62
N TYR A 82 -2.15 -6.98 -9.06
CA TYR A 82 -3.26 -7.93 -9.21
C TYR A 82 -4.57 -7.41 -8.60
N ALA A 83 -4.53 -6.94 -7.35
CA ALA A 83 -5.69 -6.36 -6.68
C ALA A 83 -6.19 -5.10 -7.40
N ASN A 84 -5.27 -4.32 -7.98
CA ASN A 84 -5.61 -3.17 -8.81
C ASN A 84 -6.50 -3.54 -10.02
N SER A 85 -6.13 -4.56 -10.79
CA SER A 85 -6.96 -4.98 -11.94
C SER A 85 -8.35 -5.44 -11.52
N ARG A 86 -8.47 -6.10 -10.37
CA ARG A 86 -9.77 -6.51 -9.82
C ARG A 86 -10.59 -5.33 -9.31
N PHE A 87 -9.94 -4.37 -8.66
CA PHE A 87 -10.59 -3.15 -8.20
C PHE A 87 -11.21 -2.36 -9.35
N ASN A 88 -10.47 -2.19 -10.45
CA ASN A 88 -10.99 -1.46 -11.61
C ASN A 88 -12.23 -2.14 -12.22
N LEU A 89 -12.33 -3.48 -12.16
CA LEU A 89 -13.53 -4.20 -12.63
C LEU A 89 -14.73 -3.95 -11.72
N GLU A 90 -14.56 -3.99 -10.39
CA GLU A 90 -15.66 -3.72 -9.46
C GLU A 90 -16.05 -2.23 -9.42
N ALA A 91 -15.12 -1.34 -9.77
CA ALA A 91 -15.33 0.10 -9.83
C ALA A 91 -16.02 0.58 -11.11
N GLU A 92 -16.09 -0.26 -12.15
CA GLU A 92 -16.55 0.13 -13.50
C GLU A 92 -17.96 0.76 -13.48
N ASP A 93 -18.86 0.23 -12.66
CA ASP A 93 -20.24 0.71 -12.52
C ASP A 93 -20.38 1.95 -11.61
N ILE A 94 -19.31 2.34 -10.90
CA ILE A 94 -19.35 3.45 -9.93
C ILE A 94 -18.74 4.72 -10.53
N GLY A 95 -17.55 4.63 -11.11
CA GLY A 95 -16.85 5.79 -11.65
C GLY A 95 -15.37 5.56 -11.90
N ALA A 96 -14.68 6.66 -12.19
CA ALA A 96 -13.23 6.64 -12.40
C ALA A 96 -12.51 6.22 -11.10
N THR A 97 -11.48 5.39 -11.26
CA THR A 97 -10.61 4.99 -10.15
C THR A 97 -9.46 5.98 -10.00
N GLU A 98 -9.24 6.39 -8.76
CA GLU A 98 -8.12 7.20 -8.30
C GLU A 98 -7.29 6.41 -7.31
N TYR A 99 -5.99 6.69 -7.26
CA TYR A 99 -5.03 6.03 -6.41
C TYR A 99 -4.39 7.04 -5.49
N TYR A 100 -4.54 6.82 -4.19
CA TYR A 100 -3.83 7.58 -3.19
C TYR A 100 -2.53 6.88 -2.80
N TYR A 101 -1.41 7.58 -2.93
CA TYR A 101 -0.09 7.15 -2.48
C TYR A 101 0.77 8.38 -2.13
N ASP A 102 1.45 8.33 -0.99
CA ASP A 102 2.41 9.35 -0.54
C ASP A 102 1.90 10.80 -0.66
N GLY A 103 0.71 11.09 -0.12
CA GLY A 103 0.16 12.45 -0.13
C GLY A 103 -0.54 12.86 -1.43
N GLN A 104 -0.53 12.02 -2.46
CA GLN A 104 -1.03 12.38 -3.79
C GLN A 104 -2.13 11.45 -4.26
N LEU A 105 -3.22 12.04 -4.76
CA LEU A 105 -4.24 11.36 -5.56
C LEU A 105 -3.81 11.39 -7.03
N ASN A 106 -3.77 10.21 -7.65
CA ASN A 106 -3.36 10.03 -9.03
C ASN A 106 -4.37 9.17 -9.77
N GLN A 107 -4.68 9.49 -11.03
CA GLN A 107 -5.52 8.62 -11.88
C GLN A 107 -4.78 7.36 -12.35
N HIS A 108 -3.46 7.32 -12.17
CA HIS A 108 -2.61 6.20 -12.59
C HIS A 108 -2.08 5.46 -11.38
N PHE A 109 -2.14 4.13 -11.44
CA PHE A 109 -1.64 3.26 -10.39
C PHE A 109 -0.11 3.44 -10.20
N PRO A 110 0.37 3.76 -8.98
CA PRO A 110 1.78 3.95 -8.72
C PRO A 110 2.51 2.60 -8.73
N ARG A 111 3.18 2.26 -9.85
CA ARG A 111 3.81 0.94 -10.02
C ARG A 111 5.17 0.80 -9.36
N PHE A 112 5.99 1.85 -9.41
CA PHE A 112 7.41 1.73 -9.14
C PHE A 112 7.74 1.90 -7.66
N TRP A 113 7.38 3.06 -7.09
CA TRP A 113 7.74 3.40 -5.72
C TRP A 113 7.17 2.47 -4.64
N PRO A 114 5.87 2.09 -4.69
CA PRO A 114 5.32 1.18 -3.67
C PRO A 114 6.03 -0.16 -3.62
N VAL A 115 6.41 -0.71 -4.78
CA VAL A 115 7.14 -2.00 -4.86
C VAL A 115 8.53 -1.88 -4.26
N ILE A 116 9.21 -0.75 -4.47
CA ILE A 116 10.53 -0.49 -3.88
C ILE A 116 10.41 -0.31 -2.37
N GLU A 117 9.43 0.46 -1.89
CA GLU A 117 9.17 0.69 -0.48
C GLU A 117 8.86 -0.62 0.26
N GLU A 118 7.95 -1.43 -0.28
CA GLU A 118 7.64 -2.77 0.26
C GLU A 118 8.88 -3.67 0.30
N ARG A 119 9.70 -3.67 -0.76
CA ARG A 119 10.92 -4.49 -0.83
C ARG A 119 11.99 -4.01 0.14
N LEU A 120 12.17 -2.70 0.28
CA LEU A 120 13.10 -2.11 1.22
C LEU A 120 12.68 -2.39 2.65
N ASN A 121 11.40 -2.21 2.99
CA ASN A 121 10.88 -2.52 4.31
C ASN A 121 11.03 -4.01 4.64
N ARG A 122 10.80 -4.89 3.66
CA ARG A 122 11.06 -6.32 3.82
C ARG A 122 12.53 -6.62 4.14
N TRP A 123 13.47 -5.86 3.57
CA TRP A 123 14.90 -6.03 3.81
C TRP A 123 15.36 -5.44 5.15
N LEU A 124 14.75 -4.32 5.57
CA LEU A 124 15.05 -3.64 6.84
C LEU A 124 14.40 -4.32 8.05
N ARG A 125 13.28 -5.04 7.85
CA ARG A 125 12.51 -5.71 8.92
C ARG A 125 13.36 -6.66 9.79
N PRO A 126 14.20 -7.57 9.25
CA PRO A 126 15.08 -8.42 10.06
C PRO A 126 16.09 -7.65 10.92
N LEU A 127 16.35 -6.38 10.60
CA LEU A 127 17.28 -5.52 11.32
C LEU A 127 16.58 -4.71 12.43
N GLY A 128 15.26 -4.88 12.62
CA GLY A 128 14.46 -4.06 13.53
C GLY A 128 14.27 -2.62 13.05
N LEU A 129 14.49 -2.38 11.75
CA LEU A 129 14.44 -1.06 11.12
C LEU A 129 13.22 -0.91 10.21
N SER A 130 12.17 -1.73 10.36
CA SER A 130 10.96 -1.57 9.54
C SER A 130 10.28 -0.24 9.86
N SER A 131 9.98 0.52 8.81
CA SER A 131 9.18 1.73 8.87
C SER A 131 7.73 1.42 8.53
N GLN A 132 6.82 2.29 8.96
CA GLN A 132 5.46 2.31 8.43
C GLN A 132 5.52 2.44 6.90
N ILE A 133 4.76 1.59 6.20
CA ILE A 133 4.63 1.62 4.73
C ILE A 133 3.42 2.48 4.37
N HIS A 134 3.55 3.32 3.36
CA HIS A 134 2.41 4.04 2.81
C HIS A 134 1.50 3.09 2.02
N PRO A 135 0.22 2.92 2.41
CA PRO A 135 -0.69 2.10 1.64
C PRO A 135 -0.93 2.72 0.27
N VAL A 136 -1.03 1.86 -0.76
CA VAL A 136 -1.62 2.25 -2.04
C VAL A 136 -3.12 2.02 -1.95
N LEU A 137 -3.88 3.09 -1.75
CA LEU A 137 -5.34 3.01 -1.68
C LEU A 137 -5.91 3.22 -3.08
N ALA A 138 -6.74 2.29 -3.55
CA ALA A 138 -7.57 2.52 -4.72
C ALA A 138 -8.96 2.98 -4.27
N ILE A 139 -9.45 4.03 -4.90
CA ILE A 139 -10.68 4.72 -4.54
C ILE A 139 -11.47 4.91 -5.83
N ALA A 140 -12.75 4.57 -5.83
CA ALA A 140 -13.65 4.87 -6.94
C ALA A 140 -14.91 5.51 -6.38
N GLY A 141 -15.35 6.60 -7.00
CA GLY A 141 -16.54 7.33 -6.57
C GLY A 141 -17.28 7.90 -7.76
N GLN A 142 -18.59 8.06 -7.61
CA GLN A 142 -19.39 8.81 -8.58
C GLN A 142 -18.94 10.28 -8.61
N ALA A 143 -19.11 10.99 -9.74
CA ALA A 143 -18.61 12.38 -9.89
C ALA A 143 -19.15 13.39 -8.85
N LYS A 144 -20.24 13.07 -8.14
CA LYS A 144 -20.78 13.88 -7.02
C LYS A 144 -20.14 13.54 -5.67
N CYS A 145 -19.38 12.45 -5.59
CA CYS A 145 -18.52 12.10 -4.48
C CYS A 145 -17.18 12.81 -4.68
N SER A 146 -16.97 13.96 -4.06
CA SER A 146 -15.62 14.51 -3.99
C SER A 146 -14.80 13.65 -3.02
N GLY A 147 -14.07 12.67 -3.57
CA GLY A 147 -13.07 11.88 -2.84
C GLY A 147 -11.94 12.76 -2.30
N GLU A 148 -11.71 13.93 -2.91
CA GLU A 148 -10.74 14.95 -2.47
C GLU A 148 -11.07 15.57 -1.11
N ALA A 149 -12.33 15.51 -0.65
CA ALA A 149 -12.73 16.06 0.65
C ALA A 149 -12.39 15.14 1.84
N LEU A 150 -11.80 13.96 1.58
CA LEU A 150 -11.40 12.97 2.58
C LEU A 150 -9.89 13.01 2.80
N ASP A 151 -9.47 13.00 4.06
CA ASP A 151 -8.06 13.06 4.43
C ASP A 151 -7.43 11.65 4.39
N TRP A 152 -7.13 11.19 3.18
CA TRP A 152 -6.47 9.91 2.94
C TRP A 152 -5.04 9.83 3.52
N SER A 153 -4.47 10.97 3.92
CA SER A 153 -3.10 11.04 4.43
C SER A 153 -2.92 10.50 5.84
N ALA A 154 -4.02 10.30 6.56
CA ALA A 154 -4.02 9.74 7.89
C ALA A 154 -3.63 8.24 7.93
N PHE A 155 -3.73 7.51 6.82
CA PHE A 155 -3.60 6.04 6.84
C PHE A 155 -2.16 5.55 6.70
N ARG A 156 -1.84 4.49 7.45
CA ARG A 156 -0.55 3.79 7.41
C ARG A 156 -0.80 2.28 7.44
N LEU A 157 0.03 1.50 6.76
CA LEU A 157 -0.03 0.05 6.89
C LEU A 157 0.60 -0.37 8.22
N HIS A 158 -0.20 -1.11 8.98
CA HIS A 158 0.23 -1.72 10.23
C HIS A 158 0.63 -3.19 10.00
N GLU A 159 1.64 -3.65 10.74
CA GLU A 159 1.97 -5.07 10.78
C GLU A 159 0.92 -5.83 11.58
N LYS A 160 0.53 -7.00 11.08
CA LYS A 160 -0.32 -7.94 11.81
C LYS A 160 0.49 -8.55 12.96
N SER A 161 0.13 -8.21 14.19
CA SER A 161 0.76 -8.71 15.43
C SER A 161 0.52 -10.19 15.65
#